data_AF-A0AAJ0BZR1-F1
#
_entry.id   AF-A0AAJ0BZR1-F1
#
_cell.length_a   1.000
_cell.length_b   1.000
_cell.length_c   1.000
_cell.angle_alpha   90.00
_cell.angle_beta   90.00
_cell.angle_gamma   90.00
#
_symmetry.space_group_name_H-M   'P 1'
#
loop_
_entity.id
_entity.type
_entity.pdbx_description
1 polymer ?
#
loop_
_entity_poly.entity_id
_entity_poly.type
_entity_poly.pdbx_seq_one_letter_code
_entity_poly.pdbx_strand_id
1 'polypeptide(L)'
;MTAYDSLHVFPEIPSALRAVADNQSIEAYIFTNGTDDMAKASVETSPDLEPYAGVFNGLITVDGLKVFKPDRRVYDDLSSKVGKDGRVREIWVVTANPFDAIGAKAAGLESAWVDRAGKGWIDRLGDVIGGIQPTVVASGVDQAISEIVKRSS
;
A
#
# COMPACT_ATOMS: atom_id res chain seq x y z
N MET A 1 -22.16 -5.34 10.37
CA MET A 1 -20.73 -5.67 10.54
C MET A 1 -19.95 -4.37 10.67
N THR A 2 -20.34 -3.51 11.62
CA THR A 2 -19.87 -2.11 11.71
C THR A 2 -18.48 -1.96 12.31
N ALA A 3 -18.00 -2.95 13.07
CA ALA A 3 -16.67 -2.90 13.69
C ALA A 3 -15.51 -2.97 12.69
N TYR A 4 -15.73 -3.55 11.50
CA TYR A 4 -14.71 -3.61 10.46
C TYR A 4 -14.53 -2.27 9.74
N ASP A 5 -15.60 -1.45 9.70
CA ASP A 5 -15.61 -0.16 9.01
C ASP A 5 -15.01 0.98 9.86
N SER A 6 -14.67 0.70 11.13
CA SER A 6 -14.15 1.68 12.10
C SER A 6 -12.89 1.20 12.82
N LEU A 7 -12.00 0.50 12.10
CA LEU A 7 -10.74 0.03 12.67
C LEU A 7 -9.85 1.22 13.06
N HIS A 8 -9.26 1.12 14.24
CA HIS A 8 -8.24 2.04 14.70
C HIS A 8 -6.97 1.91 13.87
N VAL A 9 -6.32 3.04 13.62
CA VAL A 9 -5.01 3.06 12.97
C VAL A 9 -3.92 2.63 13.93
N PHE A 10 -2.79 2.15 13.39
CA PHE A 10 -1.61 1.93 14.22
C PHE A 10 -0.99 3.26 14.68
N PRO A 11 -0.29 3.31 15.83
CA PRO A 11 0.22 4.55 16.42
C PRO A 11 1.13 5.39 15.51
N GLU A 12 1.83 4.76 14.55
CA GLU A 12 2.73 5.44 13.62
C GLU A 12 2.00 6.12 12.45
N ILE A 13 0.75 5.76 12.17
CA ILE A 13 0.02 6.22 10.98
C ILE A 13 -0.13 7.75 10.91
N PRO A 14 -0.47 8.48 12.01
CA PRO A 14 -0.47 9.94 12.00
C PRO A 14 0.85 10.57 11.54
N SER A 15 1.98 10.05 12.00
CA SER A 15 3.31 10.54 11.61
C SER A 15 3.60 10.25 10.13
N ALA A 16 3.29 9.03 9.70
CA ALA A 16 3.43 8.60 8.31
C ALA A 16 2.62 9.48 7.35
N LEU A 17 1.34 9.74 7.64
CA LEU A 17 0.47 10.52 6.77
C LEU A 17 0.86 12.00 6.72
N ARG A 18 1.40 12.57 7.81
CA ARG A 18 2.00 13.92 7.78
C ARG A 18 3.22 13.98 6.88
N ALA A 19 4.11 13.00 6.97
CA ALA A 19 5.30 12.94 6.10
C ALA A 19 4.94 12.85 4.60
N VAL A 20 3.82 12.18 4.27
CA VAL A 20 3.27 12.18 2.92
C VAL A 20 2.71 13.56 2.55
N ALA A 21 1.87 14.15 3.43
CA ALA A 21 1.26 15.45 3.20
C ALA A 21 2.29 16.58 2.98
N ASP A 22 3.40 16.54 3.71
CA ASP A 22 4.48 17.53 3.64
C ASP A 22 5.39 17.34 2.41
N ASN A 23 5.23 16.25 1.64
CA ASN A 23 6.08 15.92 0.52
C ASN A 23 5.31 15.87 -0.81
N GLN A 24 5.39 16.96 -1.58
CA GLN A 24 4.72 17.12 -2.87
C GLN A 24 5.20 16.15 -3.97
N SER A 25 6.31 15.43 -3.76
CA SER A 25 6.77 14.40 -4.72
C SER A 25 6.05 13.06 -4.56
N ILE A 26 5.23 12.89 -3.51
CA ILE A 26 4.49 11.66 -3.24
C ILE A 26 3.02 11.86 -3.63
N GLU A 27 2.53 10.96 -4.47
CA GLU A 27 1.08 10.75 -4.63
C GLU A 27 0.69 9.49 -3.85
N ALA A 28 -0.27 9.63 -2.94
CA ALA A 28 -0.72 8.56 -2.08
C ALA A 28 -2.11 8.06 -2.47
N TYR A 29 -2.27 6.74 -2.56
CA TYR A 29 -3.53 6.10 -2.88
C TYR A 29 -3.80 4.97 -1.88
N ILE A 30 -5.07 4.76 -1.53
CA ILE A 30 -5.48 3.55 -0.82
C ILE A 30 -5.78 2.48 -1.86
N PHE A 31 -5.09 1.34 -1.79
CA PHE A 31 -5.24 0.23 -2.72
C PHE A 31 -5.77 -1.02 -2.01
N THR A 32 -7.03 -1.39 -2.24
CA THR A 32 -7.75 -2.38 -1.41
C THR A 32 -8.50 -3.43 -2.22
N ASN A 33 -8.67 -4.62 -1.60
CA ASN A 33 -9.58 -5.67 -2.09
C ASN A 33 -11.06 -5.38 -1.74
N GLY A 34 -11.34 -4.36 -0.91
CA GLY A 34 -12.71 -3.97 -0.55
C GLY A 34 -13.47 -3.34 -1.72
N THR A 35 -14.78 -3.17 -1.55
CA THR A 35 -15.62 -2.43 -2.50
C THR A 35 -15.39 -0.92 -2.39
N ASP A 36 -15.85 -0.17 -3.39
CA ASP A 36 -15.77 1.30 -3.37
C ASP A 36 -16.46 1.89 -2.13
N ASP A 37 -17.62 1.35 -1.76
CA ASP A 37 -18.38 1.80 -0.60
C ASP A 37 -17.63 1.53 0.71
N MET A 38 -17.03 0.34 0.85
CA MET A 38 -16.23 0.00 2.03
C MET A 38 -14.99 0.87 2.15
N ALA A 39 -14.30 1.12 1.03
CA ALA A 39 -13.09 1.92 1.01
C ALA A 39 -13.39 3.38 1.40
N LYS A 40 -14.44 3.97 0.84
CA LYS A 40 -14.89 5.33 1.20
C LYS A 40 -15.30 5.41 2.66
N ALA A 41 -16.13 4.48 3.13
CA ALA A 41 -16.56 4.45 4.51
C ALA A 41 -15.37 4.36 5.48
N SER A 42 -14.37 3.53 5.18
CA SER A 42 -13.19 3.35 6.05
C SER A 42 -12.36 4.63 6.20
N VAL A 43 -12.34 5.49 5.18
CA VAL A 43 -11.60 6.77 5.22
C VAL A 43 -12.42 7.88 5.85
N GLU A 44 -13.69 7.98 5.48
CA GLU A 44 -14.57 9.09 5.90
C GLU A 44 -15.15 8.90 7.30
N THR A 45 -15.30 7.66 7.76
CA THR A 45 -15.98 7.36 9.04
C THR A 45 -15.04 6.90 10.15
N SER A 46 -13.78 6.59 9.84
CA SER A 46 -12.78 6.28 10.85
C SER A 46 -12.31 7.58 11.53
N PRO A 47 -12.53 7.77 12.84
CA PRO A 47 -12.09 8.98 13.55
C PRO A 47 -10.59 9.22 13.47
N ASP A 48 -9.81 8.15 13.24
CA ASP A 48 -8.36 8.20 13.18
C ASP A 48 -7.83 8.56 11.78
N LEU A 49 -8.60 8.26 10.72
CA LEU A 49 -8.21 8.55 9.32
C LEU A 49 -8.90 9.78 8.74
N GLU A 50 -10.08 10.15 9.22
CA GLU A 50 -10.86 11.30 8.74
C GLU A 50 -10.01 12.60 8.67
N PRO A 51 -9.16 12.93 9.67
CA PRO A 51 -8.31 14.12 9.60
C PRO A 51 -7.26 14.09 8.48
N TYR A 52 -7.00 12.91 7.91
CA TYR A 52 -6.00 12.67 6.87
C TYR A 52 -6.63 12.29 5.53
N ALA A 53 -7.96 12.34 5.37
CA ALA A 53 -8.62 11.98 4.12
C ALA A 53 -8.07 12.76 2.92
N GLY A 54 -7.73 14.04 3.11
CA GLY A 54 -7.12 14.89 2.08
C GLY A 54 -5.67 14.58 1.70
N VAL A 55 -5.00 13.65 2.40
CA VAL A 55 -3.65 13.18 2.06
C VAL A 55 -3.67 12.24 0.85
N PHE A 56 -4.80 11.54 0.63
CA PHE A 56 -4.91 10.57 -0.45
C PHE A 56 -5.43 11.23 -1.74
N ASN A 57 -4.72 11.00 -2.85
CA ASN A 57 -5.14 11.39 -4.19
C ASN A 57 -6.34 10.59 -4.69
N GLY A 58 -6.57 9.40 -4.14
CA GLY A 58 -7.75 8.60 -4.46
C GLY A 58 -7.77 7.21 -3.84
N LEU A 59 -8.85 6.51 -4.13
CA LEU A 59 -9.08 5.12 -3.75
C LEU A 59 -9.01 4.24 -5.00
N ILE A 60 -8.24 3.17 -4.93
CA ILE A 60 -8.11 2.17 -5.98
C ILE A 60 -8.63 0.86 -5.42
N THR A 61 -9.78 0.41 -5.90
CA THR A 61 -10.38 -0.87 -5.53
C THR A 61 -10.24 -1.87 -6.67
N VAL A 62 -10.26 -3.15 -6.32
CA VAL A 62 -10.28 -4.25 -7.29
C VAL A 62 -11.70 -4.69 -7.68
N ASP A 63 -12.73 -4.08 -7.08
CA ASP A 63 -14.12 -4.53 -7.20
C ASP A 63 -14.61 -4.55 -8.66
N GLY A 64 -14.23 -3.55 -9.45
CA GLY A 64 -14.54 -3.49 -10.88
C GLY A 64 -13.90 -4.61 -11.72
N LEU A 65 -12.77 -5.16 -11.27
CA LEU A 65 -12.03 -6.22 -11.98
C LEU A 65 -12.53 -7.63 -11.67
N LYS A 66 -13.30 -7.79 -10.58
CA LYS A 66 -13.82 -9.07 -10.09
C LYS A 66 -12.73 -10.13 -9.86
N VAL A 67 -11.54 -9.67 -9.48
CA VAL A 67 -10.39 -10.49 -9.05
C VAL A 67 -9.73 -9.85 -7.85
N PHE A 68 -9.03 -10.64 -7.05
CA PHE A 68 -8.34 -10.14 -5.86
C PHE A 68 -6.83 -10.17 -6.04
N LYS A 69 -6.14 -9.33 -5.25
CA LYS A 69 -4.69 -9.49 -5.02
C LYS A 69 -4.37 -10.95 -4.62
N PRO A 70 -3.27 -11.56 -5.09
CA PRO A 70 -2.19 -10.97 -5.88
C PRO A 70 -2.31 -11.20 -7.41
N ASP A 71 -3.52 -11.26 -7.99
CA ASP A 71 -3.67 -11.39 -9.45
C ASP A 71 -2.97 -10.23 -10.17
N ARG A 72 -2.11 -10.51 -11.16
CA ARG A 72 -1.32 -9.49 -11.86
C ARG A 72 -2.17 -8.32 -12.38
N ARG A 73 -3.39 -8.60 -12.83
CA ARG A 73 -4.31 -7.60 -13.40
C ARG A 73 -4.64 -6.48 -12.42
N VAL A 74 -4.62 -6.73 -11.10
CA VAL A 74 -4.90 -5.68 -10.12
C VAL A 74 -3.77 -4.65 -10.02
N TYR A 75 -2.52 -5.07 -10.25
CA TYR A 75 -1.36 -4.18 -10.22
C TYR A 75 -1.17 -3.45 -11.55
N ASP A 76 -1.50 -4.11 -12.67
CA ASP A 76 -1.55 -3.47 -13.98
C ASP A 76 -2.65 -2.38 -14.00
N ASP A 77 -3.83 -2.65 -13.45
CA ASP A 77 -4.92 -1.66 -13.29
C ASP A 77 -4.53 -0.50 -12.35
N LEU A 78 -3.87 -0.79 -11.23
CA LEU A 78 -3.30 0.24 -10.36
C LEU A 78 -2.37 1.16 -11.16
N SER A 79 -1.43 0.59 -11.92
CA SER A 79 -0.47 1.35 -12.72
C SER A 79 -1.15 2.24 -13.76
N SER A 80 -2.19 1.72 -14.41
CA SER A 80 -2.97 2.47 -15.39
C SER A 80 -3.74 3.63 -14.76
N LYS A 81 -4.44 3.39 -13.64
CA LYS A 81 -5.23 4.41 -12.94
C LYS A 81 -4.39 5.56 -12.40
N VAL A 82 -3.13 5.30 -12.01
CA VAL A 82 -2.20 6.34 -11.55
C VAL A 82 -1.34 6.93 -12.69
N GLY A 83 -1.57 6.54 -13.95
CA GLY A 83 -0.88 7.09 -15.12
C GLY A 83 0.62 6.72 -15.21
N LYS A 84 0.97 5.51 -14.78
CA LYS A 84 2.36 5.04 -14.64
C LYS A 84 2.63 3.71 -15.37
N ASP A 85 1.84 3.33 -16.37
CA ASP A 85 1.98 2.04 -17.10
C ASP A 85 3.41 1.78 -17.61
N GLY A 86 4.11 2.82 -18.07
CA GLY A 86 5.50 2.73 -18.54
C GLY A 86 6.56 2.95 -17.46
N ARG A 87 6.16 3.19 -16.21
CA ARG A 87 7.01 3.64 -15.09
C ARG A 87 6.64 2.92 -13.79
N VAL A 88 6.25 1.65 -13.88
CA VAL A 88 5.80 0.82 -12.74
C VAL A 88 6.77 0.81 -11.55
N ARG A 89 8.07 1.02 -11.79
CA ARG A 89 9.10 1.10 -10.74
C ARG A 89 9.01 2.36 -9.87
N GLU A 90 8.26 3.37 -10.29
CA GLU A 90 7.95 4.55 -9.47
C GLU A 90 6.77 4.27 -8.51
N ILE A 91 6.06 3.14 -8.68
CA ILE A 91 4.92 2.78 -7.84
C ILE A 91 5.38 1.85 -6.73
N TRP A 92 5.01 2.21 -5.50
CA TRP A 92 5.32 1.45 -4.30
C TRP A 92 4.05 0.91 -3.65
N VAL A 93 4.01 -0.40 -3.40
CA VAL A 93 2.97 -1.01 -2.56
C VAL A 93 3.49 -1.15 -1.13
N VAL A 94 2.93 -0.38 -0.20
CA VAL A 94 3.22 -0.46 1.23
C VAL A 94 2.16 -1.35 1.90
N THR A 95 2.58 -2.47 2.48
CA THR A 95 1.62 -3.49 2.96
C THR A 95 2.18 -4.36 4.08
N ALA A 96 1.27 -4.86 4.93
CA ALA A 96 1.53 -5.89 5.93
C ALA A 96 0.93 -7.26 5.52
N ASN A 97 0.53 -7.43 4.25
CA ASN A 97 0.09 -8.72 3.68
C ASN A 97 1.13 -9.33 2.72
N PRO A 98 1.74 -10.50 3.04
CA PRO A 98 2.92 -10.98 2.32
C PRO A 98 2.67 -11.22 0.83
N PHE A 99 1.47 -11.73 0.53
CA PHE A 99 1.00 -11.93 -0.84
C PHE A 99 0.98 -10.63 -1.65
N ASP A 100 0.67 -9.49 -1.02
CA ASP A 100 0.54 -8.21 -1.71
C ASP A 100 1.92 -7.60 -2.00
N ALA A 101 2.85 -7.73 -1.04
CA ALA A 101 4.23 -7.29 -1.21
C ALA A 101 4.91 -8.05 -2.36
N ILE A 102 4.73 -9.37 -2.41
CA ILE A 102 5.30 -10.22 -3.46
C ILE A 102 4.54 -10.07 -4.79
N GLY A 103 3.22 -9.95 -4.75
CA GLY A 103 2.39 -9.70 -5.94
C GLY A 103 2.81 -8.43 -6.68
N ALA A 104 3.02 -7.34 -5.93
CA ALA A 104 3.54 -6.08 -6.48
C ALA A 104 4.92 -6.25 -7.14
N LYS A 105 5.86 -6.93 -6.47
CA LYS A 105 7.20 -7.21 -7.02
C LYS A 105 7.14 -8.06 -8.29
N ALA A 106 6.30 -9.10 -8.29
CA ALA A 106 6.10 -9.95 -9.46
C ALA A 106 5.46 -9.20 -10.63
N ALA A 107 4.63 -8.19 -10.36
CA ALA A 107 4.08 -7.28 -11.36
C ALA A 107 5.12 -6.27 -11.91
N GLY A 108 6.25 -6.08 -11.23
CA GLY A 108 7.33 -5.16 -11.60
C GLY A 108 7.36 -3.85 -10.81
N LEU A 109 6.43 -3.68 -9.86
CA LEU A 109 6.39 -2.54 -8.95
C LEU A 109 7.46 -2.71 -7.84
N GLU A 110 7.67 -1.67 -7.06
CA GLU A 110 8.42 -1.75 -5.81
C GLU A 110 7.47 -2.03 -4.64
N SER A 111 7.96 -2.64 -3.56
CA SER A 111 7.13 -2.89 -2.38
C SER A 111 7.88 -2.69 -1.08
N ALA A 112 7.16 -2.18 -0.07
CA ALA A 112 7.62 -2.05 1.29
C ALA A 112 6.77 -2.94 2.20
N TRP A 113 7.39 -3.98 2.74
CA TRP A 113 6.81 -4.90 3.70
C TRP A 113 6.86 -4.30 5.11
N VAL A 114 5.71 -4.17 5.76
CA VAL A 114 5.62 -3.63 7.13
C VAL A 114 5.65 -4.78 8.14
N ASP A 115 6.83 -5.00 8.72
CA ASP A 115 7.10 -5.95 9.80
C ASP A 115 7.16 -5.27 11.17
N ARG A 116 5.99 -5.01 11.75
CA ARG A 116 5.90 -4.45 13.12
C ARG A 116 6.46 -5.39 14.20
N ALA A 117 6.59 -6.68 13.90
CA ALA A 117 7.08 -7.66 14.85
C ALA A 117 8.62 -7.75 14.89
N GLY A 118 9.32 -7.11 13.95
CA GLY A 118 10.79 -7.10 13.88
C GLY A 118 11.40 -8.49 13.66
N LYS A 119 10.69 -9.39 12.99
CA LYS A 119 11.15 -10.75 12.68
C LYS A 119 11.93 -10.84 11.37
N GLY A 120 11.91 -9.79 10.56
CA GLY A 120 12.39 -9.78 9.19
C GLY A 120 11.40 -10.44 8.21
N TRP A 121 11.83 -10.56 6.95
CA TRP A 121 11.06 -11.25 5.91
C TRP A 121 11.12 -12.77 6.08
N ILE A 122 10.24 -13.30 6.94
CA ILE A 122 10.18 -14.74 7.26
C ILE A 122 9.16 -15.51 6.41
N ASP A 123 8.32 -14.81 5.67
CA ASP A 123 7.20 -15.41 4.93
C ASP A 123 7.66 -16.25 3.72
N ARG A 124 8.76 -15.84 3.06
CA ARG A 124 9.43 -16.61 1.99
C ARG A 124 8.57 -16.95 0.77
N LEU A 125 7.38 -16.35 0.60
CA LEU A 125 6.47 -16.65 -0.50
C LEU A 125 7.10 -16.46 -1.90
N GLY A 126 8.05 -15.53 -2.04
CA GLY A 126 8.73 -15.31 -3.31
C GLY A 126 9.84 -16.32 -3.66
N ASP A 127 10.23 -17.20 -2.73
CA ASP A 127 11.30 -18.18 -2.94
C ASP A 127 11.02 -19.13 -4.11
N VAL A 128 9.74 -19.50 -4.29
CA VAL A 128 9.30 -20.43 -5.34
C VAL A 128 9.08 -19.77 -6.70
N ILE A 129 9.16 -18.44 -6.79
CA ILE A 129 9.01 -17.66 -8.03
C ILE A 129 10.26 -16.86 -8.36
N GLY A 130 11.43 -17.45 -8.11
CA GLY A 130 12.73 -16.86 -8.45
C GLY A 130 13.36 -16.04 -7.33
N GLY A 131 13.01 -16.31 -6.06
CA GLY A 131 13.60 -15.63 -4.92
C GLY A 131 13.20 -14.16 -4.81
N ILE A 132 12.01 -13.81 -5.28
CA ILE A 132 11.50 -12.43 -5.21
C ILE A 132 11.33 -12.05 -3.73
N GLN A 133 11.77 -10.85 -3.38
CA GLN A 133 11.62 -10.30 -2.03
C GLN A 133 11.05 -8.89 -2.09
N PRO A 134 10.41 -8.40 -1.00
CA PRO A 134 10.06 -7.00 -0.88
C PRO A 134 11.28 -6.10 -1.08
N THR A 135 11.11 -4.93 -1.67
CA THR A 135 12.20 -3.97 -1.88
C THR A 135 12.73 -3.42 -0.57
N VAL A 136 11.82 -3.21 0.39
CA VAL A 136 12.09 -2.73 1.74
C VAL A 136 11.35 -3.60 2.75
N VAL A 137 12.00 -3.91 3.87
CA VAL A 137 11.37 -4.41 5.09
C VAL A 137 11.45 -3.29 6.12
N ALA A 138 10.30 -2.82 6.59
CA ALA A 138 10.16 -1.68 7.47
C ALA A 138 9.40 -2.06 8.75
N SER A 139 9.75 -1.49 9.89
CA SER A 139 9.07 -1.70 11.18
C SER A 139 7.72 -1.00 11.28
N GLY A 140 7.42 -0.10 10.34
CA GLY A 140 6.21 0.74 10.33
C GLY A 140 6.02 1.43 8.99
N VAL A 141 4.86 2.05 8.79
CA VAL A 141 4.54 2.79 7.56
C VAL A 141 5.40 4.05 7.43
N ASP A 142 5.70 4.71 8.55
CA ASP A 142 6.59 5.86 8.63
C ASP A 142 8.01 5.54 8.13
N GLN A 143 8.60 4.42 8.56
CA GLN A 143 9.90 3.98 8.06
C GLN A 143 9.82 3.60 6.57
N ALA A 144 8.73 2.93 6.15
CA ALA A 144 8.53 2.60 4.74
C ALA A 144 8.56 3.86 3.87
N ILE A 145 7.83 4.91 4.24
CA ILE A 145 7.82 6.20 3.52
C ILE A 145 9.21 6.82 3.50
N SER A 146 9.92 6.85 4.63
CA SER A 146 11.30 7.38 4.69
C SER A 146 12.23 6.67 3.70
N GLU A 147 12.16 5.34 3.63
CA GLU A 147 12.97 4.56 2.69
C GLU A 147 12.57 4.78 1.22
N ILE A 148 11.28 4.95 0.94
CA ILE A 148 10.78 5.26 -0.40
C ILE A 148 11.34 6.61 -0.88
N VAL A 149 11.27 7.65 -0.02
CA VAL A 149 11.77 8.98 -0.35
C VAL A 149 13.27 8.97 -0.63
N LYS A 150 14.05 8.30 0.22
CA LYS A 150 15.51 8.17 0.04
C LYS A 150 15.89 7.50 -1.29
N ARG A 151 15.09 6.55 -1.75
CA ARG A 151 15.34 5.78 -2.98
C ARG A 151 14.82 6.45 -4.25
N SER A 152 13.94 7.44 -4.08
CA SER A 152 13.34 8.20 -5.18
C SER A 152 14.03 9.56 -5.39
N SER A 153 15.01 9.89 -4.54
CA SER A 153 15.89 11.06 -4.64
C SER A 153 17.12 10.74 -5.50
#